data_AF-A0A3M1ZB38-F1
#
_entry.id   AF-A0A3M1ZB38-F1
#
_cell.length_a   1.000
_cell.length_b   1.000
_cell.length_c   1.000
_cell.angle_alpha   90.00
_cell.angle_beta   90.00
_cell.angle_gamma   90.00
#
_symmetry.space_group_name_H-M   'P 1'
#
loop_
_entity.id
_entity.type
_entity.pdbx_description
1 polymer ?
#
loop_
_entity_poly.entity_id
_entity_poly.type
_entity_poly.pdbx_seq_one_letter_code
_entity_poly.pdbx_strand_id
1 'polypeptide(L)'
;MPAKRNFQVMKRIVFFLSILFLPLFLSAQYGYTYISDRRFFSPEDLVGYDFRPDRLEVPDVREKKLTPGEYSFGISANNLYVEGEGIRGAYNINNISPTEYGFKLLLINARDARLQGHLKVIQNKWGMVEALIFRRSPNEEEVIFYLPPIPGKLNDQERDYFTDRGEVFIENTDSLWGKVIRPFFRVHLDRNIQEPLEMNDSTSIAFVREIVVEEKKKKGKKGKVQNDTIPPGPPVKLIFSTENDTLVFDESQFDPAQFKITKNYYVLIRSRLQYEDGTQEDKTWKYPIRKVVEREDELAKPDENRYQIELTPIKGDPLYLYLRGDRTVSTFEANQQLFLMRGF
;
A
#
# COMPACT_ATOMS: atom_id res chain seq x y z
N MET A 1 -41.90 -47.81 -21.02
CA MET A 1 -40.84 -47.21 -20.17
C MET A 1 -39.63 -46.77 -21.01
N PRO A 2 -39.60 -45.57 -21.62
CA PRO A 2 -38.35 -45.03 -22.16
C PRO A 2 -38.01 -43.59 -21.71
N ALA A 3 -38.92 -42.87 -21.02
CA ALA A 3 -38.76 -41.44 -20.77
C ALA A 3 -37.78 -41.09 -19.61
N LYS A 4 -37.55 -42.00 -18.66
CA LYS A 4 -36.69 -41.73 -17.48
C LYS A 4 -35.19 -41.82 -17.75
N ARG A 5 -34.76 -42.48 -18.84
CA ARG A 5 -33.33 -42.69 -19.14
C ARG A 5 -32.67 -41.47 -19.79
N ASN A 6 -33.42 -40.72 -20.59
CA ASN A 6 -32.90 -39.53 -21.29
C ASN A 6 -32.69 -38.32 -20.36
N PHE A 7 -33.47 -38.23 -19.27
CA PHE A 7 -33.36 -37.11 -18.33
C PHE A 7 -32.10 -37.17 -17.45
N GLN A 8 -31.59 -38.37 -17.15
CA GLN A 8 -30.34 -38.54 -16.40
C GLN A 8 -29.09 -38.29 -17.25
N VAL A 9 -29.11 -38.64 -18.53
CA VAL A 9 -27.99 -38.38 -19.46
C VAL A 9 -27.86 -36.89 -19.73
N MET A 10 -28.98 -36.17 -19.88
CA MET A 10 -28.98 -34.72 -20.08
C MET A 10 -28.50 -33.95 -18.84
N LYS A 11 -28.84 -34.41 -17.62
CA LYS A 11 -28.29 -33.85 -16.36
C LYS A 11 -26.78 -34.07 -16.22
N ARG A 12 -26.25 -35.21 -16.67
CA ARG A 12 -24.81 -35.49 -16.62
C ARG A 12 -24.02 -34.67 -17.65
N ILE A 13 -24.59 -34.40 -18.82
CA ILE A 13 -23.96 -33.56 -19.85
C ILE A 13 -23.97 -32.09 -19.43
N VAL A 14 -25.05 -31.58 -18.83
CA VAL A 14 -25.11 -30.20 -18.31
C VAL A 14 -24.13 -30.00 -17.14
N PHE A 15 -23.97 -31.01 -16.27
CA PHE A 15 -23.01 -30.95 -15.15
C PHE A 15 -21.55 -31.04 -15.63
N PHE A 16 -21.27 -31.74 -16.73
CA PHE A 16 -19.93 -31.78 -17.34
C PHE A 16 -19.61 -30.49 -18.11
N LEU A 17 -20.61 -29.88 -18.76
CA LEU A 17 -20.44 -28.58 -19.43
C LEU A 17 -20.25 -27.42 -18.43
N SER A 18 -20.88 -27.48 -17.24
CA SER A 18 -20.66 -26.46 -16.21
C SER A 18 -19.27 -26.51 -15.58
N ILE A 19 -18.59 -27.67 -15.60
CA ILE A 19 -17.23 -27.81 -15.05
C ILE A 19 -16.16 -27.39 -16.06
N LEU A 20 -16.45 -27.46 -17.37
CA LEU A 20 -15.52 -27.04 -18.43
C LEU A 20 -15.36 -25.51 -18.58
N PHE A 21 -16.20 -24.71 -17.92
CA PHE A 21 -16.08 -23.25 -17.89
C PHE A 21 -15.54 -22.69 -16.56
N LEU A 22 -15.15 -23.55 -15.61
CA LEU A 22 -14.68 -23.09 -14.29
C LEU A 22 -13.17 -22.80 -14.12
N PRO A 23 -12.23 -22.99 -15.07
CA PRO A 23 -10.82 -22.67 -14.83
C PRO A 23 -10.37 -21.32 -15.43
N LEU A 24 -11.21 -20.28 -15.46
CA LEU A 24 -10.80 -18.94 -15.92
C LEU A 24 -10.76 -17.85 -14.83
N PHE A 25 -10.95 -18.20 -13.56
CA PHE A 25 -10.87 -17.22 -12.46
C PHE A 25 -9.52 -17.17 -11.74
N LEU A 26 -8.47 -17.78 -12.30
CA LEU A 26 -7.08 -17.60 -11.85
C LEU A 26 -6.36 -16.60 -12.76
N SER A 27 -6.91 -15.39 -12.88
CA SER A 27 -6.07 -14.23 -13.15
C SER A 27 -5.81 -13.61 -11.79
N ALA A 28 -4.57 -13.68 -11.30
CA ALA A 28 -4.14 -12.75 -10.26
C ALA A 28 -4.49 -11.35 -10.77
N GLN A 29 -5.48 -10.71 -10.13
CA GLN A 29 -5.98 -9.41 -10.55
C GLN A 29 -4.92 -8.38 -10.25
N TYR A 30 -4.04 -8.14 -11.22
CA TYR A 30 -3.28 -6.91 -11.25
C TYR A 30 -3.30 -6.38 -12.68
N GLY A 31 -3.63 -5.09 -12.81
CA GLY A 31 -3.69 -4.38 -14.08
C GLY A 31 -2.32 -4.14 -14.72
N TYR A 32 -2.29 -3.25 -15.71
CA TYR A 32 -1.03 -2.68 -16.19
C TYR A 32 -0.34 -1.87 -15.09
N THR A 33 0.97 -1.73 -15.20
CA THR A 33 1.71 -0.70 -14.47
C THR A 33 1.60 0.60 -15.25
N TYR A 34 1.11 1.67 -14.62
CA TYR A 34 1.05 2.98 -15.24
C TYR A 34 2.30 3.81 -14.93
N ILE A 35 2.64 4.71 -15.86
CA ILE A 35 3.78 5.63 -15.72
C ILE A 35 3.74 6.40 -14.38
N SER A 36 2.55 6.79 -13.94
CA SER A 36 2.34 7.61 -12.73
C SER A 36 2.34 6.83 -11.42
N ASP A 37 2.43 5.50 -11.44
CA ASP A 37 2.29 4.67 -10.24
C ASP A 37 3.43 4.87 -9.23
N ARG A 38 4.58 5.37 -9.71
CA ARG A 38 5.95 4.97 -9.34
C ARG A 38 7.00 6.02 -9.74
N ARG A 39 7.58 6.78 -8.80
CA ARG A 39 8.88 7.43 -9.03
C ARG A 39 10.05 6.60 -8.48
N PHE A 40 11.14 6.56 -9.24
CA PHE A 40 12.36 5.84 -8.88
C PHE A 40 13.53 6.83 -8.95
N PHE A 41 14.18 7.07 -7.82
CA PHE A 41 15.29 8.04 -7.73
C PHE A 41 16.63 7.32 -7.60
N SER A 42 16.60 6.06 -7.19
CA SER A 42 17.77 5.23 -6.95
C SER A 42 17.58 3.80 -7.51
N PRO A 43 18.67 3.07 -7.82
CA PRO A 43 18.59 1.66 -8.22
C PRO A 43 17.84 0.78 -7.22
N GLU A 44 17.95 1.09 -5.93
CA GLU A 44 17.32 0.36 -4.83
C GLU A 44 15.78 0.44 -4.92
N ASP A 45 15.23 1.53 -5.44
CA ASP A 45 13.79 1.71 -5.61
C ASP A 45 13.17 0.70 -6.58
N LEU A 46 13.97 0.14 -7.50
CA LEU A 46 13.52 -0.86 -8.47
C LEU A 46 13.32 -2.24 -7.83
N VAL A 47 14.01 -2.51 -6.72
CA VAL A 47 14.04 -3.85 -6.11
C VAL A 47 12.67 -4.21 -5.55
N GLY A 48 12.12 -5.32 -6.02
CA GLY A 48 10.80 -5.83 -5.66
C GLY A 48 9.66 -5.33 -6.54
N TYR A 49 9.95 -4.47 -7.53
CA TYR A 49 8.94 -3.93 -8.43
C TYR A 49 8.75 -4.86 -9.65
N ASP A 50 7.50 -5.07 -10.07
CA ASP A 50 7.13 -5.87 -11.24
C ASP A 50 6.39 -5.00 -12.26
N PHE A 51 7.08 -4.68 -13.36
CA PHE A 51 6.51 -3.85 -14.42
C PHE A 51 5.64 -4.67 -15.36
N ARG A 52 4.44 -4.17 -15.68
CA ARG A 52 3.46 -4.80 -16.58
C ARG A 52 3.08 -3.84 -17.72
N PRO A 53 3.80 -3.89 -18.85
CA PRO A 53 3.57 -3.00 -20.00
C PRO A 53 2.25 -3.30 -20.73
N ASP A 54 1.76 -2.33 -21.52
CA ASP A 54 0.55 -2.47 -22.35
C ASP A 54 0.84 -2.69 -23.83
N ARG A 55 2.08 -2.47 -24.27
CA ARG A 55 2.53 -2.74 -25.63
C ARG A 55 4.01 -3.08 -25.69
N LEU A 56 4.38 -3.82 -26.73
CA LEU A 56 5.75 -4.03 -27.13
C LEU A 56 5.99 -3.56 -28.57
N GLU A 57 7.23 -3.19 -28.85
CA GLU A 57 7.73 -2.77 -30.15
C GLU A 57 9.10 -3.42 -30.40
N VAL A 58 9.24 -4.05 -31.56
CA VAL A 58 10.55 -4.40 -32.13
C VAL A 58 10.84 -3.35 -33.20
N PRO A 59 11.87 -2.49 -33.03
CA PRO A 59 12.12 -1.36 -33.91
C PRO A 59 12.11 -1.76 -35.38
N ASP A 60 11.38 -1.01 -36.20
CA ASP A 60 11.24 -1.22 -37.65
C ASP A 60 10.66 -2.58 -38.11
N VAL A 61 10.21 -3.42 -37.17
CA VAL A 61 9.70 -4.78 -37.46
C VAL A 61 8.22 -4.93 -37.12
N ARG A 62 7.83 -4.67 -35.86
CA ARG A 62 6.45 -4.89 -35.40
C ARG A 62 6.12 -4.16 -34.10
N GLU A 63 4.84 -3.81 -33.95
CA GLU A 63 4.23 -3.38 -32.68
C GLU A 63 3.10 -4.34 -32.31
N LYS A 64 2.95 -4.64 -31.02
CA LYS A 64 1.89 -5.49 -30.49
C LYS A 64 1.34 -4.91 -29.20
N LYS A 65 0.02 -4.74 -29.13
CA LYS A 65 -0.70 -4.46 -27.89
C LYS A 65 -0.77 -5.73 -27.04
N LEU A 66 -0.53 -5.58 -25.75
CA LEU A 66 -0.47 -6.67 -24.78
C LEU A 66 -1.72 -6.70 -23.92
N THR A 67 -2.06 -7.87 -23.40
CA THR A 67 -2.98 -7.97 -22.26
C THR A 67 -2.21 -7.79 -20.94
N PRO A 68 -2.86 -7.36 -19.84
CA PRO A 68 -2.18 -7.19 -18.56
C PRO A 68 -1.46 -8.48 -18.13
N GLY A 69 -0.18 -8.37 -17.78
CA GLY A 69 0.65 -9.50 -17.34
C GLY A 69 1.06 -10.48 -18.45
N GLU A 70 0.74 -10.22 -19.73
CA GLU A 70 1.26 -11.04 -20.84
C GLU A 70 2.78 -11.04 -20.88
N TYR A 71 3.37 -9.88 -20.56
CA TYR A 71 4.77 -9.70 -20.28
C TYR A 71 4.92 -9.03 -18.92
N SER A 72 5.96 -9.40 -18.18
CA SER A 72 6.30 -8.70 -16.94
C SER A 72 7.80 -8.72 -16.67
N PHE A 73 8.26 -7.74 -15.89
CA PHE A 73 9.66 -7.56 -15.52
C PHE A 73 9.76 -7.33 -14.01
N GLY A 74 9.87 -8.43 -13.26
CA GLY A 74 10.06 -8.44 -11.82
C GLY A 74 11.53 -8.29 -11.45
N ILE A 75 11.89 -7.20 -10.78
CA ILE A 75 13.27 -6.93 -10.37
C ILE A 75 13.43 -7.36 -8.92
N SER A 76 14.49 -8.11 -8.60
CA SER A 76 14.94 -8.39 -7.24
C SER A 76 16.38 -7.90 -7.07
N ALA A 77 16.95 -8.04 -5.88
CA ALA A 77 18.34 -7.65 -5.64
C ALA A 77 19.34 -8.38 -6.56
N ASN A 78 19.07 -9.64 -6.90
CA ASN A 78 20.01 -10.51 -7.62
C ASN A 78 19.51 -10.97 -9.00
N ASN A 79 18.20 -10.88 -9.27
CA ASN A 79 17.61 -11.45 -10.46
C ASN A 79 16.58 -10.51 -11.08
N LEU A 80 16.54 -10.50 -12.41
CA LEU A 80 15.41 -10.06 -13.21
C LEU A 80 14.58 -11.28 -13.60
N TYR A 81 13.33 -11.31 -13.17
CA TYR A 81 12.33 -12.29 -13.58
C TYR A 81 11.55 -11.71 -14.75
N VAL A 82 11.62 -12.37 -15.90
CA VAL A 82 10.88 -11.97 -17.10
C VAL A 82 9.81 -13.02 -17.38
N GLU A 83 8.57 -12.55 -17.53
CA GLU A 83 7.47 -13.32 -18.11
C GLU A 83 7.17 -12.80 -19.51
N GLY A 84 6.80 -13.70 -20.43
CA GLY A 84 6.57 -13.36 -21.83
C GLY A 84 6.97 -14.45 -22.82
N GLU A 85 6.25 -14.54 -23.93
CA GLU A 85 6.50 -15.53 -24.98
C GLU A 85 7.93 -15.39 -25.55
N GLY A 86 8.70 -16.48 -25.52
CA GLY A 86 10.06 -16.53 -26.10
C GLY A 86 11.17 -15.89 -25.26
N ILE A 87 10.85 -15.07 -24.26
CA ILE A 87 11.85 -14.39 -23.40
C ILE A 87 11.75 -14.74 -21.92
N ARG A 88 10.75 -15.56 -21.54
CA ARG A 88 10.55 -16.02 -20.17
C ARG A 88 11.82 -16.60 -19.54
N GLY A 89 12.16 -16.15 -18.34
CA GLY A 89 13.28 -16.68 -17.58
C GLY A 89 13.72 -15.82 -16.41
N ALA A 90 14.68 -16.33 -15.64
CA ALA A 90 15.37 -15.57 -14.61
C ALA A 90 16.79 -15.25 -15.08
N TYR A 91 17.16 -13.97 -15.02
CA TYR A 91 18.45 -13.45 -15.44
C TYR A 91 19.18 -12.87 -14.24
N ASN A 92 20.41 -13.30 -13.99
CA ASN A 92 21.18 -12.77 -12.87
C ASN A 92 21.55 -11.32 -13.16
N ILE A 93 21.29 -10.44 -12.19
CA ILE A 93 21.69 -9.04 -12.24
C ILE A 93 23.12 -8.97 -11.74
N ASN A 94 24.03 -8.54 -12.62
CA ASN A 94 25.42 -8.31 -12.24
C ASN A 94 25.57 -6.97 -11.51
N ASN A 95 24.91 -5.93 -12.03
CA ASN A 95 24.82 -4.62 -11.42
C ASN A 95 23.63 -3.84 -11.98
N ILE A 96 23.19 -2.85 -11.21
CA ILE A 96 22.25 -1.81 -11.62
C ILE A 96 23.01 -0.49 -11.57
N SER A 97 22.98 0.28 -12.66
CA SER A 97 23.70 1.55 -12.75
C SER A 97 22.79 2.68 -13.21
N PRO A 98 22.84 3.86 -12.56
CA PRO A 98 22.24 5.07 -13.09
C PRO A 98 22.84 5.45 -14.44
N THR A 99 22.02 6.05 -15.30
CA THR A 99 22.35 6.50 -16.66
C THR A 99 21.56 7.76 -16.99
N GLU A 100 21.89 8.44 -18.09
CA GLU A 100 21.21 9.69 -18.50
C GLU A 100 19.71 9.50 -18.79
N TYR A 101 19.30 8.30 -19.16
CA TYR A 101 17.90 7.97 -19.46
C TYR A 101 17.16 7.28 -18.30
N GLY A 102 17.81 7.08 -17.14
CA GLY A 102 17.25 6.31 -16.03
C GLY A 102 18.22 5.25 -15.52
N PHE A 103 17.90 3.96 -15.62
CA PHE A 103 18.75 2.88 -15.09
C PHE A 103 19.11 1.82 -16.13
N LYS A 104 20.26 1.18 -15.96
CA LYS A 104 20.67 0.00 -16.73
C LYS A 104 21.01 -1.16 -15.81
N LEU A 105 20.30 -2.26 -15.98
CA LEU A 105 20.62 -3.54 -15.37
C LEU A 105 21.46 -4.34 -16.37
N LEU A 106 22.69 -4.72 -15.99
CA LEU A 106 23.46 -5.69 -16.78
C LEU A 106 23.10 -7.10 -16.33
N LEU A 107 22.74 -7.93 -17.32
CA LEU A 107 22.19 -9.25 -17.09
C LEU A 107 23.17 -10.31 -17.55
N ILE A 108 23.31 -11.36 -16.75
CA ILE A 108 24.09 -12.54 -17.08
C ILE A 108 23.16 -13.75 -17.03
N ASN A 109 23.17 -14.58 -18.07
CA ASN A 109 22.43 -15.82 -18.04
C ASN A 109 23.07 -16.80 -17.03
N ALA A 110 22.26 -17.34 -16.12
CA ALA A 110 22.74 -18.25 -15.09
C ALA A 110 23.35 -19.56 -15.63
N ARG A 111 23.01 -19.97 -16.86
CA ARG A 111 23.49 -21.20 -17.51
C ARG A 111 24.67 -20.97 -18.45
N ASP A 112 24.82 -19.77 -19.00
CA ASP A 112 25.93 -19.40 -19.88
C ASP A 112 26.34 -17.94 -19.68
N ALA A 113 27.48 -17.73 -19.00
CA ALA A 113 28.00 -16.41 -18.67
C ALA A 113 28.40 -15.56 -19.90
N ARG A 114 28.49 -16.16 -21.10
CA ARG A 114 28.74 -15.44 -22.36
C ARG A 114 27.50 -14.73 -22.88
N LEU A 115 26.31 -15.20 -22.48
CA LEU A 115 25.04 -14.58 -22.85
C LEU A 115 24.78 -13.40 -21.89
N GLN A 116 25.32 -12.25 -22.28
CA GLN A 116 25.15 -10.99 -21.57
C GLN A 116 24.04 -10.16 -22.21
N GLY A 117 23.01 -9.88 -21.43
CA GLY A 117 21.88 -9.05 -21.81
C GLY A 117 21.84 -7.75 -21.02
N HIS A 118 20.76 -7.01 -21.19
CA HIS A 118 20.45 -5.88 -20.33
C HIS A 118 18.95 -5.60 -20.27
N LEU A 119 18.55 -4.91 -19.21
CA LEU A 119 17.30 -4.18 -19.15
C LEU A 119 17.63 -2.70 -18.96
N LYS A 120 17.20 -1.85 -19.88
CA LYS A 120 17.23 -0.39 -19.69
C LYS A 120 15.86 0.03 -19.17
N VAL A 121 15.84 0.76 -18.07
CA VAL A 121 14.64 1.38 -17.50
C VAL A 121 14.67 2.84 -17.89
N ILE A 122 13.78 3.23 -18.80
CA ILE A 122 13.72 4.58 -19.36
C ILE A 122 12.78 5.42 -18.50
N GLN A 123 13.32 6.51 -17.96
CA GLN A 123 12.61 7.43 -17.10
C GLN A 123 12.46 8.80 -17.75
N ASN A 124 11.41 9.50 -17.37
CA ASN A 124 11.29 10.93 -17.65
C ASN A 124 11.95 11.78 -16.55
N LYS A 125 11.91 13.10 -16.72
CA LYS A 125 12.50 14.09 -15.81
C LYS A 125 11.94 14.07 -14.37
N TRP A 126 10.84 13.36 -14.13
CA TRP A 126 10.21 13.23 -12.81
C TRP A 126 10.54 11.89 -12.13
N GLY A 127 11.40 11.06 -12.73
CA GLY A 127 11.75 9.73 -12.21
C GLY A 127 10.69 8.66 -12.46
N MET A 128 9.68 8.94 -13.28
CA MET A 128 8.66 7.97 -13.67
C MET A 128 9.13 7.15 -14.86
N VAL A 129 8.87 5.84 -14.86
CA VAL A 129 9.26 4.93 -15.94
C VAL A 129 8.25 5.02 -17.08
N GLU A 130 8.74 5.23 -18.31
CA GLU A 130 7.90 5.29 -19.53
C GLU A 130 8.06 4.06 -20.41
N ALA A 131 9.26 3.48 -20.41
CA ALA A 131 9.56 2.30 -21.21
C ALA A 131 10.66 1.44 -20.58
N LEU A 132 10.67 0.17 -20.99
CA LEU A 132 11.70 -0.80 -20.70
C LEU A 132 12.28 -1.28 -22.02
N ILE A 133 13.61 -1.27 -22.15
CA ILE A 133 14.28 -1.83 -23.32
C ILE A 133 15.04 -3.07 -22.90
N PHE A 134 14.56 -4.22 -23.34
CA PHE A 134 15.13 -5.50 -22.98
C PHE A 134 15.92 -6.08 -24.14
N ARG A 135 17.11 -6.59 -23.84
CA ARG A 135 17.91 -7.42 -24.74
C ARG A 135 18.40 -8.63 -24.00
N ARG A 136 18.05 -9.81 -24.49
CA ARG A 136 18.40 -11.08 -23.83
C ARG A 136 19.88 -11.44 -23.99
N SER A 137 20.45 -11.19 -25.17
CA SER A 137 21.84 -11.54 -25.50
C SER A 137 22.40 -10.59 -26.57
N PRO A 138 23.72 -10.56 -26.82
CA PRO A 138 24.32 -9.64 -27.79
C PRO A 138 23.88 -9.89 -29.24
N ASN A 139 23.39 -11.09 -29.55
CA ASN A 139 22.97 -11.51 -30.89
C ASN A 139 21.46 -11.32 -31.12
N GLU A 140 20.75 -10.81 -30.13
CA GLU A 140 19.32 -10.55 -30.20
C GLU A 140 19.05 -9.05 -30.25
N GLU A 141 17.95 -8.70 -30.92
CA GLU A 141 17.50 -7.32 -31.04
C GLU A 141 16.96 -6.79 -29.70
N GLU A 142 16.98 -5.47 -29.54
CA GLU A 142 16.30 -4.80 -28.45
C GLU A 142 14.79 -4.81 -28.69
N VAL A 143 14.02 -5.16 -27.66
CA VAL A 143 12.57 -5.05 -27.65
C VAL A 143 12.18 -3.97 -26.65
N ILE A 144 11.35 -3.03 -27.08
CA ILE A 144 10.86 -1.91 -26.26
C ILE A 144 9.49 -2.28 -25.73
N PHE A 145 9.28 -2.11 -24.43
CA PHE A 145 8.02 -2.32 -23.75
C PHE A 145 7.59 -0.99 -23.15
N TYR A 146 6.40 -0.50 -23.48
CA TYR A 146 5.93 0.78 -22.99
C TYR A 146 4.96 0.60 -21.84
N LEU A 147 5.03 1.51 -20.86
CA LEU A 147 4.02 1.62 -19.82
C LEU A 147 2.92 2.59 -20.29
N PRO A 148 1.64 2.26 -20.09
CA PRO A 148 0.55 3.17 -20.43
C PRO A 148 0.50 4.38 -19.49
N PRO A 149 0.01 5.54 -19.96
CA PRO A 149 -0.50 6.56 -19.07
C PRO A 149 -1.76 6.04 -18.35
N ILE A 150 -1.99 6.51 -17.12
CA ILE A 150 -3.20 6.15 -16.38
C ILE A 150 -4.46 6.70 -17.08
N PRO A 151 -5.52 5.88 -17.28
CA PRO A 151 -6.79 6.38 -17.81
C PRO A 151 -7.39 7.47 -16.92
N GLY A 152 -7.87 8.58 -17.50
CA GLY A 152 -8.35 9.73 -16.74
C GLY A 152 -9.42 9.39 -15.69
N LYS A 153 -10.37 8.52 -16.04
CA LYS A 153 -11.41 8.05 -15.09
C LYS A 153 -10.82 7.29 -13.91
N LEU A 154 -9.83 6.43 -14.13
CA LEU A 154 -9.17 5.68 -13.06
C LEU A 154 -8.37 6.64 -12.17
N ASN A 155 -7.63 7.57 -12.77
CA ASN A 155 -6.87 8.58 -12.05
C ASN A 155 -7.77 9.46 -11.13
N ASP A 156 -8.95 9.85 -11.61
CA ASP A 156 -9.92 10.58 -10.79
C ASP A 156 -10.43 9.71 -9.62
N GLN A 157 -10.77 8.45 -9.87
CA GLN A 157 -11.21 7.52 -8.82
C GLN A 157 -10.13 7.30 -7.76
N GLU A 158 -8.88 7.12 -8.19
CA GLU A 158 -7.74 6.93 -7.30
C GLU A 158 -7.42 8.21 -6.50
N ARG A 159 -7.49 9.39 -7.12
CA ARG A 159 -7.31 10.67 -6.42
C ARG A 159 -8.37 10.88 -5.35
N ASP A 160 -9.62 10.51 -5.63
CA ASP A 160 -10.72 10.69 -4.67
C ASP A 160 -10.64 9.68 -3.50
N TYR A 161 -9.92 8.57 -3.69
CA TYR A 161 -9.82 7.50 -2.70
C TYR A 161 -8.52 7.52 -1.91
N PHE A 162 -7.38 7.52 -2.58
CA PHE A 162 -6.06 7.48 -1.96
C PHE A 162 -5.60 8.86 -1.52
N THR A 163 -4.81 8.88 -0.45
CA THR A 163 -4.21 10.12 0.03
C THR A 163 -3.06 10.51 -0.88
N ASP A 164 -3.11 11.74 -1.38
CA ASP A 164 -2.04 12.35 -2.15
C ASP A 164 -0.87 12.74 -1.25
N ARG A 165 0.35 12.55 -1.77
CA ARG A 165 1.54 13.14 -1.16
C ARG A 165 1.39 14.66 -1.19
N GLY A 166 1.34 15.29 -0.01
CA GLY A 166 1.06 16.73 0.09
C GLY A 166 -0.33 17.09 0.63
N GLU A 167 -1.25 16.13 0.70
CA GLU A 167 -2.65 16.41 1.04
C GLU A 167 -2.87 16.62 2.55
N VAL A 168 -2.31 15.72 3.36
CA VAL A 168 -2.54 15.72 4.81
C VAL A 168 -1.44 16.51 5.50
N PHE A 169 -1.78 17.70 5.98
CA PHE A 169 -0.90 18.57 6.77
C PHE A 169 -0.94 18.23 8.27
N ILE A 170 0.24 18.10 8.88
CA ILE A 170 0.43 17.82 10.31
C ILE A 170 1.26 18.95 10.92
N GLU A 171 0.61 19.91 11.57
CA GLU A 171 1.30 21.06 12.17
C GLU A 171 2.25 20.64 13.29
N ASN A 172 1.82 19.69 14.12
CA ASN A 172 2.56 19.14 15.26
C ASN A 172 1.96 17.77 15.64
N THR A 173 2.59 17.10 16.61
CA THR A 173 2.18 15.77 17.08
C THR A 173 0.75 15.71 17.63
N ASP A 174 0.19 16.81 18.16
CA ASP A 174 -1.19 16.85 18.65
C ASP A 174 -2.21 16.95 17.50
N SER A 175 -1.84 17.61 16.39
CA SER A 175 -2.66 17.73 15.18
C SER A 175 -2.82 16.43 14.38
N LEU A 176 -1.99 15.43 14.69
CA LEU A 176 -2.02 14.10 14.08
C LEU A 176 -3.32 13.35 14.39
N TRP A 177 -3.84 13.52 15.60
CA TRP A 177 -4.99 12.76 16.07
C TRP A 177 -6.29 13.23 15.42
N GLY A 178 -7.04 12.28 14.86
CA GLY A 178 -8.21 12.50 14.01
C GLY A 178 -7.91 12.42 12.51
N LYS A 179 -6.66 12.24 12.11
CA LYS A 179 -6.29 12.08 10.69
C LYS A 179 -6.46 10.63 10.24
N VAL A 180 -6.79 10.46 8.96
CA VAL A 180 -6.83 9.17 8.26
C VAL A 180 -6.04 9.34 6.98
N ILE A 181 -5.20 8.36 6.68
CA ILE A 181 -4.47 8.28 5.42
C ILE A 181 -4.78 6.96 4.71
N ARG A 182 -4.83 7.01 3.38
CA ARG A 182 -5.11 5.88 2.49
C ARG A 182 -3.92 5.72 1.54
N PRO A 183 -2.94 4.86 1.88
CA PRO A 183 -1.76 4.69 1.05
C PRO A 183 -2.11 4.08 -0.31
N PHE A 184 -1.34 4.46 -1.31
CA PHE A 184 -1.46 3.98 -2.70
C PHE A 184 -0.56 2.77 -2.97
N PHE A 185 0.58 2.67 -2.29
CA PHE A 185 1.55 1.62 -2.51
C PHE A 185 2.01 1.01 -1.18
N ARG A 186 2.35 -0.28 -1.21
CA ARG A 186 2.95 -0.99 -0.09
C ARG A 186 4.27 -1.65 -0.51
N VAL A 187 5.29 -1.47 0.32
CA VAL A 187 6.59 -2.11 0.18
C VAL A 187 6.82 -2.99 1.39
N HIS A 188 6.94 -4.30 1.18
CA HIS A 188 7.30 -5.27 2.21
C HIS A 188 8.81 -5.29 2.36
N LEU A 189 9.32 -4.77 3.48
CA LEU A 189 10.74 -4.62 3.75
C LEU A 189 11.43 -5.97 4.04
N ASP A 190 10.68 -6.98 4.49
CA ASP A 190 11.18 -8.33 4.77
C ASP A 190 11.36 -9.16 3.49
N ARG A 191 10.45 -9.00 2.54
CA ARG A 191 10.42 -9.76 1.27
C ARG A 191 11.00 -8.99 0.10
N ASN A 192 11.21 -7.68 0.26
CA ASN A 192 11.50 -6.76 -0.84
C ASN A 192 10.51 -6.94 -1.99
N ILE A 193 9.22 -6.87 -1.67
CA ILE A 193 8.12 -6.94 -2.65
C ILE A 193 7.40 -5.61 -2.61
N GLN A 194 7.09 -5.07 -3.79
CA GLN A 194 6.44 -3.79 -3.93
C GLN A 194 5.13 -4.00 -4.70
N GLU A 195 4.02 -3.57 -4.12
CA GLU A 195 2.69 -3.77 -4.70
C GLU A 195 1.82 -2.51 -4.60
N PRO A 196 1.08 -2.18 -5.67
CA PRO A 196 0.02 -1.18 -5.57
C PRO A 196 -1.07 -1.72 -4.64
N LEU A 197 -1.69 -0.82 -3.90
CA LEU A 197 -2.88 -1.13 -3.13
C LEU A 197 -4.10 -0.83 -4.00
N GLU A 198 -5.01 -1.79 -4.10
CA GLU A 198 -6.26 -1.57 -4.82
C GLU A 198 -7.25 -0.83 -3.93
N MET A 199 -8.15 -0.03 -4.53
CA MET A 199 -9.24 0.63 -3.76
C MET A 199 -10.10 -0.40 -3.00
N ASN A 200 -10.19 -1.63 -3.53
CA ASN A 200 -10.86 -2.76 -2.91
C ASN A 200 -10.12 -3.36 -1.71
N ASP A 201 -8.79 -3.18 -1.62
CA ASP A 201 -7.97 -3.67 -0.50
C ASP A 201 -8.21 -2.85 0.77
N SER A 202 -8.84 -1.69 0.64
CA SER A 202 -9.37 -0.87 1.73
C SER A 202 -8.38 -0.52 2.84
N THR A 203 -7.09 -0.48 2.49
CA THR A 203 -6.05 -0.20 3.46
C THR A 203 -6.15 1.25 3.93
N SER A 204 -6.31 1.43 5.24
CA SER A 204 -6.39 2.76 5.85
C SER A 204 -5.65 2.78 7.18
N ILE A 205 -5.02 3.92 7.46
CA ILE A 205 -4.29 4.16 8.69
C ILE A 205 -4.97 5.36 9.37
N ALA A 206 -5.56 5.12 10.52
CA ALA A 206 -6.27 6.14 11.29
C ALA A 206 -5.56 6.42 12.62
N PHE A 207 -5.37 7.69 12.93
CA PHE A 207 -4.83 8.18 14.18
C PHE A 207 -5.99 8.60 15.08
N VAL A 208 -6.29 7.83 16.12
CA VAL A 208 -7.52 7.97 16.92
C VAL A 208 -7.20 8.46 18.32
N ARG A 209 -7.97 9.44 18.78
CA ARG A 209 -8.01 9.89 20.18
C ARG A 209 -9.35 9.47 20.79
N GLU A 210 -9.29 8.72 21.88
CA GLU A 210 -10.45 8.33 22.69
C GLU A 210 -10.41 9.10 24.01
N ILE A 211 -11.54 9.67 24.41
CA ILE A 211 -11.67 10.37 25.69
C ILE A 211 -12.66 9.61 26.56
N VAL A 212 -12.20 9.21 27.74
CA VAL A 212 -13.00 8.50 28.75
C VAL A 212 -13.20 9.42 29.94
N VAL A 213 -14.46 9.70 30.29
CA VAL A 213 -14.83 10.52 31.44
C VAL A 213 -15.42 9.61 32.52
N GLU A 214 -14.79 9.57 33.69
CA GLU A 214 -15.21 8.76 34.84
C GLU A 214 -15.55 9.64 36.04
N GLU A 215 -16.70 9.41 36.69
CA GLU A 215 -17.01 10.06 37.97
C GLU A 215 -16.10 9.56 39.10
N LYS A 216 -15.50 10.49 39.84
CA LYS A 216 -14.70 10.18 41.03
C LYS A 216 -15.65 9.77 42.15
N LYS A 217 -15.59 8.50 42.58
CA LYS A 217 -16.30 8.03 43.78
C LYS A 217 -15.86 8.87 44.99
N LYS A 218 -16.80 9.61 45.60
CA LYS A 218 -16.58 10.29 46.89
C LYS A 218 -16.15 9.23 47.92
N LYS A 219 -14.96 9.35 48.49
CA LYS A 219 -14.56 8.60 49.70
C LYS A 219 -15.49 9.02 50.84
N GLY A 220 -16.57 8.28 51.05
CA GLY A 220 -17.50 8.53 52.14
C GLY A 220 -16.83 8.27 53.50
N LYS A 221 -16.78 9.32 54.33
CA LYS A 221 -16.82 9.15 55.79
C LYS A 221 -18.06 8.32 56.13
N LYS A 222 -17.91 7.29 56.97
CA LYS A 222 -19.02 6.52 57.53
C LYS A 222 -20.00 7.47 58.25
N GLY A 223 -21.25 7.53 57.81
CA GLY A 223 -22.32 8.25 58.51
C GLY A 223 -23.64 8.33 57.74
N LYS A 224 -24.56 7.42 58.07
CA LYS A 224 -26.03 7.36 57.90
C LYS A 224 -26.73 7.93 56.64
N VAL A 225 -27.58 7.05 56.11
CA VAL A 225 -28.47 7.10 54.93
C VAL A 225 -29.58 8.16 55.00
N GLN A 226 -29.85 8.85 53.89
CA GLN A 226 -31.20 9.04 53.34
C GLN A 226 -31.16 9.32 51.82
N ASN A 227 -32.24 8.90 51.17
CA ASN A 227 -32.38 8.52 49.76
C ASN A 227 -32.27 9.67 48.75
N ASP A 228 -31.50 9.45 47.69
CA ASP A 228 -31.95 9.37 46.29
C ASP A 228 -30.68 9.27 45.43
N THR A 229 -30.25 8.04 45.15
CA THR A 229 -29.06 7.77 44.35
C THR A 229 -29.51 7.33 42.98
N ILE A 230 -29.47 8.25 42.02
CA ILE A 230 -29.36 7.91 40.60
C ILE A 230 -28.13 6.99 40.49
N PRO A 231 -28.26 5.77 39.94
CA PRO A 231 -27.14 4.85 39.84
C PRO A 231 -26.01 5.53 39.04
N PRO A 232 -24.72 5.33 39.42
CA PRO A 232 -23.61 5.85 38.63
C PRO A 232 -23.76 5.29 37.21
N GLY A 233 -23.99 6.18 36.26
CA GLY A 233 -24.15 5.80 34.86
C GLY A 233 -22.89 5.10 34.36
N PRO A 234 -23.00 4.23 33.34
CA PRO A 234 -21.82 3.67 32.69
C PRO A 234 -20.91 4.80 32.19
N PRO A 235 -19.57 4.60 32.21
CA PRO A 235 -18.64 5.61 31.71
C PRO A 235 -18.98 5.98 30.27
N VAL A 236 -19.11 7.27 30.00
CA VAL A 236 -19.36 7.77 28.63
C VAL A 236 -18.03 7.72 27.89
N LYS A 237 -17.98 6.87 26.84
CA LYS A 237 -16.84 6.79 25.92
C LYS A 237 -17.13 7.62 24.68
N LEU A 238 -16.31 8.63 24.43
CA LEU A 238 -16.36 9.40 23.20
C LEU A 238 -15.17 8.97 22.33
N ILE A 239 -15.48 8.37 21.17
CA ILE A 239 -14.50 7.93 20.17
C ILE A 239 -14.48 8.98 19.06
N PHE A 240 -13.36 9.66 18.87
CA PHE A 240 -13.16 10.57 17.75
C PHE A 240 -12.45 9.81 16.63
N SER A 241 -13.25 9.21 15.75
CA SER A 241 -12.78 8.64 14.48
C SER A 241 -13.47 9.38 13.34
N THR A 242 -12.73 10.16 12.58
CA THR A 242 -13.33 10.99 11.53
C THR A 242 -13.47 10.22 10.23
N GLU A 243 -14.71 10.17 9.72
CA GLU A 243 -14.96 10.69 8.37
C GLU A 243 -15.96 11.86 8.35
N ASN A 244 -16.77 12.14 9.41
CA ASN A 244 -17.69 13.29 9.37
C ASN A 244 -18.20 13.85 10.71
N ASP A 245 -17.50 13.65 11.84
CA ASP A 245 -17.98 14.18 13.14
C ASP A 245 -16.86 14.92 13.88
N THR A 246 -16.80 16.25 13.67
CA THR A 246 -15.91 17.13 14.45
C THR A 246 -16.66 17.56 15.71
N LEU A 247 -16.92 16.63 16.62
CA LEU A 247 -17.35 16.98 17.95
C LEU A 247 -16.13 17.58 18.68
N VAL A 248 -16.15 18.89 18.90
CA VAL A 248 -15.14 19.56 19.74
C VAL A 248 -15.44 19.18 21.18
N PHE A 249 -14.61 18.31 21.77
CA PHE A 249 -14.69 17.99 23.18
C PHE A 249 -14.20 19.19 24.00
N ASP A 250 -15.12 19.85 24.68
CA ASP A 250 -14.80 20.96 25.58
C ASP A 250 -14.55 20.44 26.99
N GLU A 251 -13.27 20.31 27.35
CA GLU A 251 -12.83 19.91 28.69
C GLU A 251 -13.32 20.86 29.79
N SER A 252 -13.61 22.12 29.48
CA SER A 252 -14.01 23.13 30.46
C SER A 252 -15.39 22.89 31.07
N GLN A 253 -16.20 22.04 30.44
CA GLN A 253 -17.55 21.70 30.93
C GLN A 253 -17.55 20.67 32.07
N PHE A 254 -16.40 20.04 32.35
CA PHE A 254 -16.29 19.01 33.38
C PHE A 254 -15.48 19.53 34.57
N ASP A 255 -16.10 19.51 35.76
CA ASP A 255 -15.42 19.84 37.00
C ASP A 255 -14.35 18.78 37.32
N PRO A 256 -13.05 19.13 37.33
CA PRO A 256 -11.97 18.19 37.62
C PRO A 256 -12.03 17.63 39.05
N ALA A 257 -12.80 18.22 39.97
CA ALA A 257 -13.04 17.64 41.29
C ALA A 257 -13.99 16.44 41.23
N GLN A 258 -14.92 16.42 40.27
CA GLN A 258 -15.97 15.41 40.14
C GLN A 258 -15.62 14.35 39.11
N PHE A 259 -14.89 14.71 38.06
CA PHE A 259 -14.60 13.82 36.95
C PHE A 259 -13.09 13.57 36.79
N LYS A 260 -12.76 12.39 36.29
CA LYS A 260 -11.44 12.01 35.81
C LYS A 260 -11.54 11.84 34.30
N ILE A 261 -10.80 12.67 33.57
CA ILE A 261 -10.69 12.59 32.11
C ILE A 261 -9.43 11.81 31.77
N THR A 262 -9.58 10.75 30.97
CA THR A 262 -8.45 9.93 30.48
C THR A 262 -8.43 9.98 28.95
N LYS A 263 -7.29 10.36 28.38
CA LYS A 263 -7.07 10.39 26.92
C LYS A 263 -6.26 9.16 26.52
N ASN A 264 -6.81 8.35 25.62
CA ASN A 264 -6.12 7.21 25.05
C ASN A 264 -5.89 7.47 23.56
N TYR A 265 -4.70 7.09 23.08
CA TYR A 265 -4.30 7.30 21.71
C TYR A 265 -4.06 5.96 21.03
N TYR A 266 -4.51 5.83 19.78
CA TYR A 266 -4.38 4.61 19.02
C TYR A 266 -4.00 4.90 17.57
N VAL A 267 -3.19 4.04 16.98
CA VAL A 267 -3.11 3.90 15.53
C VAL A 267 -3.91 2.67 15.13
N LEU A 268 -4.85 2.82 14.20
CA LEU A 268 -5.61 1.72 13.62
C LEU A 268 -5.13 1.53 12.19
N ILE A 269 -4.61 0.35 11.88
CA ILE A 269 -4.31 -0.05 10.51
C ILE A 269 -5.36 -1.07 10.13
N ARG A 270 -6.19 -0.75 9.14
CA ARG A 270 -7.14 -1.70 8.54
C ARG A 270 -6.60 -2.14 7.20
N SER A 271 -6.74 -3.42 6.88
CA SER A 271 -6.43 -3.97 5.55
C SER A 271 -7.33 -5.17 5.28
N ARG A 272 -7.79 -5.30 4.03
CA ARG A 272 -8.48 -6.50 3.57
C ARG A 272 -7.45 -7.44 2.98
N LEU A 273 -7.22 -8.57 3.63
CA LEU A 273 -6.31 -9.61 3.19
C LEU A 273 -7.07 -10.62 2.33
N GLN A 274 -6.56 -10.92 1.14
CA GLN A 274 -7.06 -12.01 0.31
C GLN A 274 -6.05 -13.15 0.34
N TYR A 275 -6.51 -14.35 0.68
CA TYR A 275 -5.70 -15.55 0.75
C TYR A 275 -5.75 -16.32 -0.57
N GLU A 276 -4.79 -17.24 -0.78
CA GLU A 276 -4.68 -18.06 -1.99
C GLU A 276 -5.92 -18.94 -2.24
N ASP A 277 -6.67 -19.27 -1.19
CA ASP A 277 -7.92 -20.02 -1.27
C ASP A 277 -9.13 -19.16 -1.69
N GLY A 278 -8.90 -17.87 -1.97
CA GLY A 278 -9.92 -16.89 -2.35
C GLY A 278 -10.71 -16.33 -1.17
N THR A 279 -10.41 -16.73 0.07
CA THR A 279 -11.04 -16.13 1.25
C THR A 279 -10.52 -14.72 1.48
N GLN A 280 -11.39 -13.84 1.98
CA GLN A 280 -11.06 -12.47 2.33
C GLN A 280 -11.27 -12.26 3.83
N GLU A 281 -10.29 -11.64 4.48
CA GLU A 281 -10.36 -11.24 5.89
C GLU A 281 -10.17 -9.72 6.00
N ASP A 282 -11.13 -9.04 6.59
CA ASP A 282 -10.98 -7.63 6.97
C ASP A 282 -10.33 -7.57 8.35
N LYS A 283 -9.06 -7.15 8.38
CA LYS A 283 -8.25 -7.15 9.58
C LYS A 283 -7.93 -5.72 10.01
N THR A 284 -8.18 -5.44 11.28
CA THR A 284 -7.81 -4.17 11.91
C THR A 284 -6.82 -4.43 13.04
N TRP A 285 -5.61 -3.91 12.89
CA TRP A 285 -4.61 -3.87 13.94
C TRP A 285 -4.74 -2.57 14.73
N LYS A 286 -4.83 -2.68 16.06
CA LYS A 286 -4.96 -1.56 16.98
C LYS A 286 -3.69 -1.43 17.83
N TYR A 287 -2.99 -0.31 17.67
CA TYR A 287 -1.75 0.01 18.38
C TYR A 287 -2.02 1.10 19.40
N PRO A 288 -2.16 0.77 20.70
CA PRO A 288 -2.26 1.79 21.74
C PRO A 288 -0.91 2.50 21.90
N ILE A 289 -0.90 3.82 21.73
CA ILE A 289 0.31 4.64 21.71
C ILE A 289 0.58 5.19 23.11
N ARG A 290 1.81 4.96 23.60
CA ARG A 290 2.28 5.46 24.90
C ARG A 290 3.07 6.75 24.78
N LYS A 291 3.80 6.91 23.68
CA LYS A 291 4.72 8.03 23.47
C LYS A 291 4.74 8.43 22.01
N VAL A 292 4.83 9.72 21.75
CA VAL A 292 5.08 10.29 20.42
C VAL A 292 6.32 11.17 20.51
N VAL A 293 7.25 11.01 19.57
CA VAL A 293 8.46 11.82 19.47
C VAL A 293 8.62 12.28 18.03
N GLU A 294 8.81 13.57 17.84
CA GLU A 294 9.17 14.13 16.54
C GLU A 294 10.67 14.37 16.47
N ARG A 295 11.26 14.07 15.31
CA ARG A 295 12.64 14.39 14.96
C ARG A 295 12.65 15.14 13.65
N GLU A 296 13.55 16.11 13.55
CA GLU A 296 13.76 16.90 12.35
C GLU A 296 15.17 16.64 11.80
N ASP A 297 15.27 16.46 10.48
CA ASP A 297 16.52 16.47 9.74
C ASP A 297 16.64 17.82 9.01
N GLU A 298 17.44 18.72 9.57
CA GLU A 298 17.67 20.05 9.00
C GLU A 298 18.41 20.02 7.65
N LEU A 299 19.05 18.89 7.32
CA LEU A 299 19.81 18.71 6.09
C LEU A 299 18.99 18.09 4.95
N ALA A 300 17.73 17.72 5.21
CA ALA A 300 16.84 17.12 4.22
C ALA A 300 16.64 18.05 3.02
N LYS A 301 16.75 17.50 1.81
CA LYS A 301 16.45 18.23 0.57
C LYS A 301 14.95 18.55 0.45
N PRO A 302 14.53 19.51 -0.40
CA PRO A 302 13.12 19.90 -0.54
C PRO A 302 12.14 18.76 -0.92
N ASP A 303 12.65 17.73 -1.57
CA ASP A 303 11.93 16.54 -2.03
C ASP A 303 12.03 15.33 -1.08
N GLU A 304 12.89 15.41 -0.07
CA GLU A 304 13.11 14.38 0.95
C GLU A 304 12.17 14.57 2.16
N ASN A 305 12.10 13.55 3.00
CA ASN A 305 11.38 13.62 4.27
C ASN A 305 12.23 14.41 5.27
N ARG A 306 11.64 15.47 5.85
CA ARG A 306 12.31 16.35 6.81
C ARG A 306 11.96 16.00 8.26
N TYR A 307 10.72 15.59 8.50
CA TYR A 307 10.26 15.25 9.84
C TYR A 307 9.94 13.76 9.92
N GLN A 308 10.31 13.16 11.06
CA GLN A 308 9.95 11.80 11.41
C GLN A 308 9.21 11.83 12.75
N ILE A 309 7.96 11.38 12.74
CA ILE A 309 7.17 11.17 13.96
C ILE A 309 7.24 9.69 14.31
N GLU A 310 7.90 9.38 15.41
CA GLU A 310 7.97 8.06 16.03
C GLU A 310 6.79 7.88 17.00
N LEU A 311 5.99 6.86 16.77
CA LEU A 311 4.83 6.47 17.57
C LEU A 311 5.18 5.18 18.30
N THR A 312 5.49 5.26 19.59
CA THR A 312 5.85 4.09 20.40
C THR A 312 4.59 3.43 20.98
N PRO A 313 4.21 2.22 20.54
CA PRO A 313 3.08 1.52 21.14
C PRO A 313 3.40 0.98 22.53
N ILE A 314 2.36 0.62 23.30
CA ILE A 314 2.53 -0.07 24.60
C ILE A 314 3.19 -1.44 24.39
N LYS A 315 2.91 -2.10 23.26
CA LYS A 315 3.47 -3.40 22.87
C LYS A 315 3.73 -3.42 21.37
N GLY A 316 4.86 -4.00 20.97
CA GLY A 316 5.28 -4.11 19.57
C GLY A 316 6.36 -3.08 19.21
N ASP A 317 6.72 -3.06 17.94
CA ASP A 317 7.76 -2.17 17.41
C ASP A 317 7.21 -0.74 17.20
N PRO A 318 8.07 0.29 17.22
CA PRO A 318 7.68 1.65 16.88
C PRO A 318 7.09 1.73 15.46
N LEU A 319 6.15 2.66 15.28
CA LEU A 319 5.61 3.03 13.98
C LEU A 319 6.20 4.39 13.61
N TYR A 320 6.40 4.65 12.32
CA TYR A 320 6.97 5.93 11.86
C TYR A 320 6.06 6.59 10.83
N LEU A 321 5.81 7.88 11.02
CA LEU A 321 5.17 8.73 10.04
C LEU A 321 6.20 9.75 9.56
N TYR A 322 6.43 9.81 8.25
CA TYR A 322 7.38 10.73 7.65
C TYR A 322 6.65 11.88 6.98
N LEU A 323 7.12 13.10 7.25
CA LEU A 323 6.58 14.33 6.68
C LEU A 323 7.66 15.05 5.86
N ARG A 324 7.20 15.75 4.83
CA ARG A 324 8.04 16.63 4.00
C ARG A 324 8.34 17.94 4.72
N GLY A 325 9.20 18.77 4.13
CA GLY A 325 9.53 20.09 4.68
C GLY A 325 8.34 21.05 4.84
N ASP A 326 7.27 20.84 4.07
CA ASP A 326 5.99 21.56 4.20
C ASP A 326 5.03 20.92 5.23
N ARG A 327 5.52 19.97 6.05
CA ARG A 327 4.77 19.22 7.07
C ARG A 327 3.58 18.40 6.55
N THR A 328 3.61 18.05 5.26
CA THR A 328 2.63 17.13 4.66
C THR A 328 3.09 15.68 4.75
N VAL A 329 2.14 14.75 4.90
CA VAL A 329 2.41 13.31 4.97
C VAL A 329 3.00 12.80 3.65
N SER A 330 4.05 11.98 3.77
CA SER A 330 4.77 11.38 2.66
C SER A 330 4.67 9.86 2.69
N THR A 331 5.05 9.24 3.81
CA THR A 331 5.10 7.79 3.97
C THR A 331 4.78 7.41 5.41
N PHE A 332 4.34 6.17 5.60
CA PHE A 332 4.09 5.59 6.91
C PHE A 332 4.71 4.20 6.98
N GLU A 333 5.33 3.85 8.11
CA GLU A 333 6.03 2.59 8.31
C GLU A 333 5.47 1.86 9.53
N ALA A 334 5.07 0.60 9.32
CA ALA A 334 4.56 -0.27 10.36
C ALA A 334 4.75 -1.74 9.96
N ASN A 335 5.08 -2.61 10.94
CA ASN A 335 5.17 -4.07 10.74
C ASN A 335 6.07 -4.50 9.57
N GLN A 336 7.25 -3.90 9.40
CA GLN A 336 8.14 -4.16 8.27
C GLN A 336 7.50 -3.85 6.90
N GLN A 337 6.52 -2.96 6.87
CA GLN A 337 5.89 -2.46 5.65
C GLN A 337 6.02 -0.95 5.60
N LEU A 338 6.41 -0.44 4.43
CA LEU A 338 6.38 0.97 4.10
C LEU A 338 5.16 1.23 3.21
N PHE A 339 4.33 2.16 3.64
CA PHE A 339 3.11 2.61 2.98
C PHE A 339 3.37 3.97 2.34
N LEU A 340 3.27 4.03 1.01
CA LEU A 340 3.56 5.22 0.21
C LEU A 340 2.24 5.90 -0.18
N MET A 341 2.21 7.24 -0.06
CA MET A 341 1.08 8.04 -0.55
C MET A 341 1.12 8.13 -2.08
N ARG A 342 -0.01 8.52 -2.70
CA ARG A 342 -0.08 8.63 -4.16
C ARG A 342 0.87 9.73 -4.67
N GLY A 343 1.55 9.45 -5.78
CA GLY A 343 2.54 10.37 -6.39
C GLY A 343 3.94 10.33 -5.77
N PHE A 344 4.24 9.32 -4.95
CA PHE A 344 5.55 9.09 -4.34
C PHE A 344 6.65 8.87 -5.38
#